data_AF-A0A840ZSZ1-F1
#
_entry.id   AF-A0A840ZSZ1-F1
#
_cell.length_a   1.000
_cell.length_b   1.000
_cell.length_c   1.000
_cell.angle_alpha   90.00
_cell.angle_beta   90.00
_cell.angle_gamma   90.00
#
_symmetry.space_group_name_H-M   'P 1'
#
loop_
_entity.id
_entity.type
_entity.pdbx_description
1 polymer ?
#
loop_
_entity_poly.entity_id
_entity_poly.type
_entity_poly.pdbx_seq_one_letter_code
_entity_poly.pdbx_strand_id
1 'polypeptide(L)'
;MAAPASPSSDDPETLKALLAEERAENERLRQIILAMQRHRFGRRAESLPEDQLLLGLEEAEQVEAAGFAAEESEPAKQEARRVKRRTNRGALPAHLPRVECLVDIDSTACPCCSGALHRIGEDVSERLDVVPAQFRVLVIRRRATLAAPAGTQLCRHPRRRG
;
A
#
# COMPACT_ATOMS: atom_id res chain seq x y z
N MET A 1 12.00 65.32 50.65
CA MET A 1 11.49 64.09 49.99
C MET A 1 12.70 63.35 49.45
N ALA A 2 13.08 62.23 50.08
CA ALA A 2 14.29 61.49 49.73
C ALA A 2 13.97 60.46 48.64
N ALA A 3 14.72 60.49 47.54
CA ALA A 3 14.65 59.52 46.47
C ALA A 3 15.14 58.14 46.97
N PRO A 4 14.49 57.02 46.62
CA PRO A 4 15.02 55.71 46.95
C PRO A 4 16.28 55.46 46.12
N ALA A 5 17.37 55.18 46.81
CA ALA A 5 18.65 54.80 46.23
C ALA A 5 18.44 53.58 45.32
N SER A 6 18.96 53.66 44.11
CA SER A 6 19.10 52.53 43.20
C SER A 6 19.80 51.37 43.93
N PRO A 7 19.30 50.13 43.86
CA PRO A 7 19.97 49.00 44.50
C PRO A 7 21.37 48.85 43.90
N SER A 8 22.38 48.93 44.76
CA SER A 8 23.78 48.71 44.42
C SER A 8 23.97 47.33 43.80
N SER A 9 24.84 47.24 42.80
CA SER A 9 25.08 46.06 41.97
C SER A 9 25.67 44.81 42.66
N ASP A 10 25.69 44.75 44.01
CA ASP A 10 26.41 43.73 44.78
C ASP A 10 25.58 43.06 45.90
N ASP A 11 24.25 43.18 45.89
CA ASP A 11 23.41 42.46 46.86
C ASP A 11 23.47 40.94 46.58
N PRO A 12 23.98 40.11 47.50
CA PRO A 12 24.22 38.68 47.23
C PRO A 12 22.93 37.89 47.00
N GLU A 13 21.79 38.42 47.45
CA GLU A 13 20.47 37.80 47.26
C GLU A 13 19.92 38.05 45.85
N THR A 14 20.09 39.26 45.31
CA THR A 14 19.65 39.60 43.96
C THR A 14 20.47 38.85 42.92
N LEU A 15 21.79 38.72 43.14
CA LEU A 15 22.68 37.92 42.29
C LEU A 15 22.31 36.43 42.29
N LYS A 16 21.92 35.88 43.46
CA LYS A 16 21.47 34.48 43.56
C LYS A 16 20.14 34.25 42.82
N ALA A 17 19.21 35.21 42.88
CA ALA A 17 17.94 35.13 42.17
C ALA A 17 18.15 35.13 40.65
N LEU A 18 18.95 36.07 40.13
CA LEU A 18 19.31 36.13 38.71
C LEU A 18 20.02 34.86 38.24
N LEU A 19 20.90 34.30 39.06
CA LEU A 19 21.61 33.06 38.72
C LEU A 19 20.68 31.84 38.69
N ALA A 20 19.65 31.81 39.53
CA ALA A 20 18.62 30.77 39.49
C ALA A 20 17.74 30.88 38.23
N GLU A 21 17.37 32.10 37.83
CA GLU A 21 16.64 32.37 36.58
C GLU A 21 17.45 31.95 35.35
N GLU A 22 18.72 32.36 35.28
CA GLU A 22 19.65 31.98 34.20
C GLU A 22 19.86 30.45 34.12
N ARG A 23 19.88 29.76 35.26
CA ARG A 23 19.97 28.29 35.29
C ARG A 23 18.69 27.65 34.76
N ALA A 24 17.52 28.17 35.12
CA ALA A 24 16.24 27.69 34.61
C ALA A 24 16.10 27.90 33.10
N GLU A 25 16.56 29.05 32.60
CA GLU A 25 16.59 29.33 31.16
C GLU A 25 17.58 28.41 30.43
N ASN A 26 18.78 28.20 30.98
CA ASN A 26 19.75 27.25 30.44
C ASN A 26 19.19 25.82 30.38
N GLU A 27 18.49 25.37 31.42
CA GLU A 27 17.88 24.05 31.44
C GLU A 27 16.79 23.93 30.37
N ARG A 28 15.93 24.95 30.23
CA ARG A 28 14.91 25.01 29.17
C ARG A 28 15.56 24.95 27.78
N LEU A 29 16.60 25.74 27.53
CA LEU A 29 17.31 25.75 26.25
C LEU A 29 17.94 24.39 25.95
N ARG A 30 18.55 23.73 26.95
CA ARG A 30 19.09 22.37 26.81
C ARG A 30 18.01 21.34 26.45
N GLN A 31 16.84 21.40 27.10
CA GLN A 31 15.71 20.53 26.77
C GLN A 31 15.23 20.73 25.34
N ILE A 32 15.16 21.97 24.86
CA ILE A 32 14.79 22.29 23.48
C ILE A 32 15.81 21.73 22.49
N ILE A 33 17.11 21.90 22.76
CA ILE A 33 18.18 21.36 21.92
C ILE A 33 18.09 19.83 21.85
N LEU A 34 17.87 19.15 22.97
CA LEU A 34 17.68 17.70 23.00
C LEU A 34 16.46 17.26 22.18
N ALA A 35 15.35 17.98 22.27
CA ALA A 35 14.16 17.70 21.47
C ALA A 35 14.43 17.90 19.96
N MET A 36 15.13 18.96 19.58
CA MET A 36 15.53 19.23 18.19
C MET A 36 16.50 18.17 17.66
N GLN A 37 17.47 17.75 18.47
CA GLN A 37 18.40 16.68 18.12
C GLN A 37 17.67 15.35 17.93
N ARG A 38 16.72 15.00 18.81
CA ARG A 38 15.87 13.81 18.63
C ARG A 38 15.00 13.92 17.37
N HIS A 39 14.43 15.09 17.07
CA HIS A 39 13.66 15.27 15.85
C HIS A 39 14.51 15.11 14.58
N ARG A 40 15.75 15.61 14.59
CA ARG A 40 16.64 15.62 13.42
C ARG A 40 17.44 14.32 13.23
N PHE A 41 17.84 13.70 14.34
CA PHE A 41 18.71 12.53 14.34
C PHE A 41 18.06 11.27 14.94
N GLY A 42 16.91 11.37 15.61
CA GLY A 42 16.22 10.21 16.20
C GLY A 42 15.88 9.14 15.17
N ARG A 43 15.33 9.54 14.03
CA ARG A 43 15.10 8.62 12.90
C ARG A 43 16.38 8.02 12.31
N ARG A 44 17.53 8.69 12.43
CA ARG A 44 18.82 8.16 11.98
C ARG A 44 19.44 7.19 12.99
N ALA A 45 19.15 7.35 14.28
CA ALA A 45 19.59 6.43 15.33
C ALA A 45 18.78 5.11 15.37
N GLU A 46 17.57 5.10 14.80
CA GLU A 46 16.73 3.90 14.63
C GLU A 46 17.01 3.15 13.31
N SER A 47 17.77 3.75 12.38
CA SER A 47 18.14 3.10 11.13
C SER A 47 19.41 2.30 11.32
N LEU A 48 19.31 0.97 11.25
CA LEU A 48 20.48 0.11 11.18
C LEU A 48 21.22 0.36 9.85
N PRO A 49 22.57 0.24 9.82
CA PRO A 49 23.32 0.26 8.58
C PRO A 49 22.87 -0.89 7.66
N GLU A 50 22.98 -0.69 6.35
CA GLU A 50 22.48 -1.63 5.34
C GLU A 50 23.06 -3.04 5.50
N ASP A 51 24.36 -3.15 5.79
CA ASP A 51 25.03 -4.43 6.04
C ASP A 51 24.39 -5.19 7.22
N GLN A 52 23.95 -4.49 8.26
CA GLN A 52 23.31 -5.11 9.42
C GLN A 52 21.86 -5.52 9.14
N LEU A 53 21.17 -4.80 8.25
CA LEU A 53 19.84 -5.21 7.76
C LEU A 53 19.95 -6.46 6.89
N LEU A 54 20.94 -6.52 6.00
CA LEU A 54 21.19 -7.67 5.13
C LEU A 54 21.45 -8.94 5.95
N LEU A 55 22.29 -8.87 6.97
CA LEU A 55 22.53 -9.98 7.89
C LEU A 55 21.23 -10.47 8.57
N GLY A 56 20.36 -9.56 9.02
CA GLY A 56 19.07 -9.93 9.61
C GLY A 56 18.10 -10.58 8.62
N LEU A 57 18.16 -10.20 7.34
CA LEU A 57 17.38 -10.85 6.27
C LEU A 57 17.91 -12.25 5.97
N GLU A 58 19.23 -12.43 5.89
CA GLU A 58 19.87 -13.73 5.69
C GLU A 58 19.50 -14.71 6.81
N GLU A 59 19.51 -14.26 8.07
CA GLU A 59 19.06 -15.08 9.22
C GLU A 59 17.58 -15.48 9.10
N ALA A 60 16.71 -14.54 8.70
CA ALA A 60 15.28 -14.83 8.50
C ALA A 60 15.05 -15.85 7.37
N GLU A 61 15.75 -15.70 6.24
CA GLU A 61 15.70 -16.64 5.12
C GLU A 61 16.15 -18.05 5.52
N GLN A 62 17.21 -18.16 6.33
CA GLN A 62 17.69 -19.45 6.83
C GLN A 62 16.66 -20.12 7.76
N VAL A 63 16.01 -19.35 8.63
CA VAL A 63 14.95 -19.86 9.52
C VAL A 63 13.74 -20.34 8.72
N GLU A 64 13.31 -19.58 7.71
CA GLU A 64 12.22 -20.00 6.82
C GLU A 64 12.58 -21.28 6.05
N ALA A 65 13.79 -21.34 5.46
CA ALA A 65 14.27 -22.50 4.74
C ALA A 65 14.33 -23.76 5.62
N ALA A 66 14.82 -23.63 6.86
CA ALA A 66 14.82 -24.72 7.83
C ALA A 66 13.40 -25.16 8.21
N GLY A 67 12.47 -24.21 8.35
CA GLY A 67 11.05 -24.50 8.55
C GLY A 67 10.45 -25.29 7.39
N PHE A 68 10.69 -24.88 6.14
CA PHE A 68 10.23 -25.61 4.96
C PHE A 68 10.83 -27.01 4.86
N ALA A 69 12.12 -27.19 5.16
CA ALA A 69 12.77 -28.49 5.17
C ALA A 69 12.18 -29.43 6.25
N ALA A 70 11.84 -28.89 7.43
CA ALA A 70 11.19 -29.63 8.49
C ALA A 70 9.74 -30.02 8.14
N GLU A 71 9.01 -29.16 7.43
CA GLU A 71 7.67 -29.51 6.91
C GLU A 71 7.73 -30.54 5.78
N GLU A 72 8.79 -30.50 4.97
CA GLU A 72 9.01 -31.44 3.89
C GLU A 72 9.51 -32.81 4.40
N SER A 73 10.05 -32.93 5.61
CA SER A 73 10.34 -34.26 6.17
C SER A 73 9.09 -35.00 6.66
N GLU A 74 7.98 -34.30 6.89
CA GLU A 74 6.73 -34.90 7.36
C GLU A 74 5.76 -35.23 6.21
N PRO A 75 5.45 -36.52 5.96
CA PRO A 75 4.64 -36.95 4.82
C PRO A 75 3.20 -36.41 4.86
N ALA A 76 2.63 -36.21 6.05
CA ALA A 76 1.29 -35.65 6.21
C ALA A 76 1.22 -34.17 5.78
N LYS A 77 2.27 -33.38 6.08
CA LYS A 77 2.36 -31.97 5.68
C LYS A 77 2.65 -31.82 4.19
N GLN A 78 3.48 -32.71 3.63
CA GLN A 78 3.68 -32.79 2.18
C GLN A 78 2.36 -33.04 1.43
N GLU A 79 1.57 -34.02 1.87
CA GLU A 79 0.30 -34.34 1.21
C GLU A 79 -0.71 -33.20 1.36
N ALA A 80 -0.79 -32.55 2.52
CA ALA A 80 -1.62 -31.36 2.71
C ALA A 80 -1.23 -30.21 1.76
N ARG A 81 0.08 -29.94 1.57
CA ARG A 81 0.56 -28.95 0.59
C ARG A 81 0.24 -29.37 -0.85
N ARG A 82 0.36 -30.66 -1.18
CA ARG A 82 0.04 -31.20 -2.51
C ARG A 82 -1.45 -31.04 -2.82
N VAL A 83 -2.32 -31.32 -1.87
CA VAL A 83 -3.77 -31.10 -1.97
C VAL A 83 -4.08 -29.60 -2.14
N LYS A 84 -3.44 -28.73 -1.34
CA LYS A 84 -3.58 -27.26 -1.46
C LYS A 84 -3.06 -26.70 -2.79
N ARG A 85 -2.02 -27.29 -3.37
CA ARG A 85 -1.50 -26.91 -4.69
C ARG A 85 -2.41 -27.40 -5.81
N ARG A 86 -3.05 -28.56 -5.64
CA ARG A 86 -4.05 -29.11 -6.56
C ARG A 86 -5.35 -28.30 -6.55
N THR A 87 -5.81 -27.81 -5.40
CA THR A 87 -6.99 -26.93 -5.36
C THR A 87 -6.78 -25.60 -6.09
N ASN A 88 -5.55 -25.06 -6.09
CA ASN A 88 -5.20 -23.88 -6.88
C ASN A 88 -5.00 -24.15 -8.39
N ARG A 89 -4.91 -25.42 -8.80
CA ARG A 89 -4.95 -25.86 -10.22
C ARG A 89 -6.34 -26.39 -10.61
N GLY A 90 -7.37 -25.99 -9.87
CA GLY A 90 -8.76 -26.32 -10.21
C GLY A 90 -9.14 -25.76 -11.58
N ALA A 91 -10.16 -26.36 -12.20
CA ALA A 91 -10.74 -25.86 -13.43
C ALA A 91 -11.17 -24.38 -13.27
N LEU A 92 -10.98 -23.58 -14.32
CA LEU A 92 -11.41 -22.19 -14.31
C LEU A 92 -12.94 -22.14 -14.08
N PRO A 93 -13.45 -21.20 -13.25
CA PRO A 93 -14.86 -21.15 -12.94
C PRO A 93 -15.75 -21.06 -14.19
N ALA A 94 -16.83 -21.85 -14.24
CA ALA A 94 -17.69 -21.99 -15.42
C ALA A 94 -18.44 -20.71 -15.83
N HIS A 95 -18.52 -19.70 -14.95
CA HIS A 95 -19.20 -18.44 -15.22
C HIS A 95 -18.32 -17.41 -15.94
N LEU A 96 -17.00 -17.65 -16.04
CA LEU A 96 -16.11 -16.79 -16.82
C LEU A 96 -16.34 -17.05 -18.32
N PRO A 97 -16.38 -15.99 -19.15
CA PRO A 97 -16.51 -16.16 -20.59
C PRO A 97 -15.27 -16.90 -21.14
N ARG A 98 -15.49 -17.96 -21.91
CA ARG A 98 -14.44 -18.70 -22.60
C ARG A 98 -14.29 -18.14 -24.01
N VAL A 99 -13.08 -17.75 -24.38
CA VAL A 99 -12.72 -17.34 -25.74
C VAL A 99 -11.84 -18.44 -26.31
N GLU A 100 -12.27 -19.05 -27.40
CA GLU A 100 -11.54 -20.13 -28.08
C GLU A 100 -10.58 -19.53 -29.12
N CYS A 101 -9.30 -19.85 -29.00
CA CYS A 101 -8.27 -19.50 -29.99
C CYS A 101 -7.74 -20.79 -30.61
N LEU A 102 -8.15 -21.07 -31.85
CA LEU A 102 -7.63 -22.20 -32.63
C LEU A 102 -6.25 -21.86 -33.19
N VAL A 103 -5.24 -22.65 -32.82
CA VAL A 103 -3.89 -22.56 -33.37
C VAL A 103 -3.70 -23.72 -34.34
N ASP A 104 -4.00 -23.47 -35.61
CA ASP A 104 -3.82 -24.44 -36.69
C ASP A 104 -2.51 -24.22 -37.45
N ILE A 105 -2.12 -25.21 -38.25
CA ILE A 105 -0.98 -25.13 -39.18
C ILE A 105 -1.36 -24.44 -40.49
N ASP A 106 -0.45 -23.64 -41.05
CA ASP A 106 -0.69 -22.85 -42.27
C ASP A 106 -1.04 -23.70 -43.50
N SER A 107 -0.52 -24.93 -43.60
CA SER A 107 -0.78 -25.84 -44.72
C SER A 107 -1.30 -27.18 -44.26
N THR A 108 -2.48 -27.56 -44.72
CA THR A 108 -3.09 -28.89 -44.48
C THR A 108 -2.60 -29.96 -45.47
N ALA A 109 -1.51 -29.71 -46.19
CA ALA A 109 -0.92 -30.63 -47.17
C ALA A 109 0.39 -31.23 -46.63
N CYS A 110 0.61 -32.55 -46.83
CA CYS A 110 1.89 -33.15 -46.46
C CYS A 110 3.01 -32.51 -47.29
N PRO A 111 4.10 -32.02 -46.66
CA PRO A 111 5.27 -31.53 -47.39
C PRO A 111 5.95 -32.62 -48.25
N CYS A 112 5.62 -33.89 -48.01
CA CYS A 112 6.19 -35.05 -48.67
C CYS A 112 5.47 -35.48 -49.95
N CYS A 113 4.14 -35.44 -49.97
CA CYS A 113 3.31 -36.07 -50.99
C CYS A 113 2.10 -35.23 -51.40
N SER A 114 1.97 -34.00 -50.88
CA SER A 114 0.84 -33.09 -51.09
C SER A 114 -0.54 -33.66 -50.71
N GLY A 115 -0.59 -34.80 -50.02
CA GLY A 115 -1.83 -35.41 -49.53
C GLY A 115 -2.46 -34.57 -48.41
N ALA A 116 -3.79 -34.62 -48.30
CA ALA A 116 -4.53 -33.92 -47.26
C ALA A 116 -4.24 -34.54 -45.88
N LEU A 117 -3.82 -33.70 -44.93
CA LEU A 117 -3.64 -34.07 -43.53
C LEU A 117 -5.00 -34.10 -42.84
N HIS A 118 -5.24 -35.14 -42.03
CA HIS A 118 -6.43 -35.25 -41.20
C HIS A 118 -6.08 -34.88 -39.75
N ARG A 119 -7.05 -34.37 -39.00
CA ARG A 119 -6.86 -33.94 -37.60
C ARG A 119 -6.67 -35.18 -36.72
N ILE A 120 -5.61 -35.22 -35.90
CA ILE A 120 -5.32 -36.32 -34.96
C ILE A 120 -5.12 -35.72 -33.57
N GLY A 121 -6.07 -35.95 -32.67
CA GLY A 121 -6.03 -35.44 -31.31
C GLY A 121 -6.18 -33.92 -31.24
N GLU A 122 -6.76 -33.42 -30.15
CA GLU A 122 -6.82 -31.99 -29.86
C GLU A 122 -6.45 -31.80 -28.40
N ASP A 123 -5.39 -31.01 -28.17
CA ASP A 123 -4.97 -30.64 -26.81
C ASP A 123 -5.63 -29.31 -26.45
N VAL A 124 -6.52 -29.35 -25.45
CA VAL A 124 -7.22 -28.16 -24.95
C VAL A 124 -6.54 -27.68 -23.67
N SER A 125 -6.10 -26.42 -23.67
CA SER A 125 -5.56 -25.76 -22.47
C SER A 125 -6.35 -24.50 -22.14
N GLU A 126 -6.71 -24.33 -20.88
CA GLU A 126 -7.46 -23.16 -20.40
C GLU A 126 -6.52 -22.22 -19.63
N ARG A 127 -6.57 -20.92 -19.96
CA ARG A 127 -5.80 -19.87 -19.28
C ARG A 127 -6.70 -18.66 -19.01
N LEU A 128 -6.50 -18.02 -17.86
CA LEU A 128 -7.14 -16.73 -17.57
C LEU A 128 -6.41 -15.62 -18.34
N ASP A 129 -7.13 -14.94 -19.23
CA ASP A 129 -6.65 -13.73 -19.90
C ASP A 129 -7.23 -12.48 -19.22
N VAL A 130 -6.41 -11.44 -19.05
CA VAL A 130 -6.79 -10.20 -18.36
C VAL A 130 -6.93 -9.10 -19.38
N VAL A 131 -8.17 -8.74 -19.70
CA VAL A 131 -8.46 -7.58 -20.55
C VAL A 131 -8.33 -6.31 -19.70
N PRO A 132 -7.42 -5.37 -20.03
CA PRO A 132 -7.25 -4.13 -19.28
C PRO A 132 -8.56 -3.31 -19.28
N ALA A 133 -8.81 -2.60 -18.18
CA ALA A 133 -10.01 -1.78 -18.02
C ALA A 133 -10.15 -0.78 -19.17
N GLN A 134 -11.25 -0.87 -19.93
CA GLN A 134 -11.53 0.06 -21.02
C GLN A 134 -12.05 1.39 -20.45
N PHE A 135 -11.39 2.50 -20.78
CA PHE A 135 -11.86 3.84 -20.43
C PHE A 135 -12.92 4.32 -21.43
N ARG A 136 -14.03 4.87 -20.92
CA ARG A 136 -15.07 5.50 -21.75
C ARG A 136 -15.39 6.90 -21.24
N VAL A 137 -15.75 7.79 -22.15
CA VAL A 137 -16.19 9.15 -21.82
C VAL A 137 -17.68 9.13 -21.50
N LEU A 138 -18.01 9.45 -20.24
CA LEU A 138 -19.39 9.58 -19.78
C LEU A 138 -19.85 11.03 -19.97
N VAL A 139 -20.55 11.32 -21.07
CA VAL A 139 -21.17 12.64 -21.27
C VAL A 139 -22.53 12.68 -20.57
N ILE A 140 -22.57 13.13 -19.31
CA ILE A 140 -23.84 13.41 -18.62
C ILE A 140 -24.32 14.80 -19.04
N ARG A 141 -25.32 14.87 -19.92
CA ARG A 141 -26.08 16.11 -20.16
C ARG A 141 -27.16 16.26 -19.11
N ARG A 142 -26.91 17.11 -18.11
CA ARG A 142 -27.98 17.57 -17.21
C ARG A 142 -28.86 18.56 -17.95
N ARG A 143 -30.17 18.33 -17.96
CA ARG A 143 -31.13 19.27 -18.54
C ARG A 143 -31.01 20.58 -17.77
N ALA A 144 -30.86 21.70 -18.47
CA ALA A 144 -31.08 23.01 -17.87
C ALA A 144 -32.52 23.02 -17.35
N THR A 145 -32.73 23.46 -16.11
CA THR A 145 -34.08 23.62 -15.56
C THR A 145 -34.85 24.54 -16.50
N LEU A 146 -35.98 24.05 -17.03
CA LEU A 146 -36.91 24.87 -17.79
C LEU A 146 -37.40 25.96 -16.84
N ALA A 147 -37.09 27.23 -17.13
CA ALA A 147 -37.66 28.34 -16.41
C ALA A 147 -39.16 28.41 -16.75
N ALA A 148 -40.02 28.40 -15.73
CA ALA A 148 -41.43 28.68 -15.93
C ALA A 148 -41.58 30.10 -16.51
N PRO A 149 -42.47 30.33 -17.48
CA PRO A 149 -42.78 31.69 -17.93
C PRO A 149 -43.27 32.51 -16.72
N ALA A 150 -42.92 33.80 -16.70
CA ALA A 150 -43.27 34.70 -15.60
C ALA A 150 -44.80 34.68 -15.36
N GLY A 151 -45.21 34.14 -14.21
CA GLY A 151 -46.62 34.08 -13.80
C GLY A 151 -47.10 32.75 -13.21
N THR A 152 -46.35 31.65 -13.34
CA THR A 152 -46.80 30.35 -12.79
C THR A 152 -46.39 30.21 -11.32
N GLN A 153 -47.36 30.13 -10.41
CA GLN A 153 -47.11 29.81 -9.00
C GLN A 153 -46.41 28.45 -8.88
N LEU A 154 -45.19 28.45 -8.33
CA LEU A 154 -44.48 27.23 -7.95
C LEU A 154 -45.25 26.53 -6.82
N CYS A 155 -45.74 25.32 -7.08
CA CYS A 155 -46.29 24.44 -6.04
C CYS A 155 -45.23 24.12 -4.99
N ARG A 156 -45.22 24.86 -3.87
CA ARG A 156 -44.40 24.57 -2.70
C ARG A 156 -44.85 23.26 -2.08
N HIS A 157 -44.16 22.17 -2.41
CA HIS A 157 -44.35 20.90 -1.71
C HIS A 157 -43.71 21.02 -0.33
N PRO A 158 -44.41 20.64 0.77
CA PRO A 158 -43.86 20.71 2.10
C PRO A 158 -42.66 19.77 2.22
N ARG A 159 -41.55 20.28 2.76
CA ARG A 159 -40.39 19.46 3.09
C ARG A 159 -40.83 18.38 4.07
N ARG A 160 -40.74 17.10 3.68
CA ARG A 160 -40.83 15.98 4.61
C ARG A 160 -39.74 16.17 5.67
N ARG A 161 -40.15 16.45 6.91
CA ARG A 161 -39.27 16.33 8.07
C ARG A 161 -39.05 14.84 8.30
N GLY A 162 -37.81 14.41 8.15
CA GLY A 162 -37.27 13.12 8.55
C GLY A 162 -35.90 13.37 9.14
#